data_AF-A0A514WSF4-F1
#
_entry.id   AF-A0A514WSF4-F1
#
_cell.length_a   1.000
_cell.length_b   1.000
_cell.length_c   1.000
_cell.angle_alpha   90.00
_cell.angle_beta   90.00
_cell.angle_gamma   90.00
#
_symmetry.space_group_name_H-M   'P 1'
#
loop_
_entity.id
_entity.type
_entity.pdbx_description
1 polymer ?
#
loop_
_entity_poly.entity_id
_entity_poly.type
_entity_poly.pdbx_seq_one_letter_code
_entity_poly.pdbx_strand_id
1 'polypeptide(L)'
;MLPDHPRAPKRKRASIKPMRLDDDELAAIEAAADRYGLTFSSFVRAASLSAAQGKGLAGLPIRSVRRKPVDREMLARVLGQLGKIGNNLNQLAKNGYSGLDPAERAQVAEVLGEIRALAPQIMDALGKGGP
;
A
#
# COMPACT_ATOMS: atom_id res chain seq x y z
N MET A 1 -52.06 11.61 -10.90
CA MET A 1 -51.27 12.53 -10.05
C MET A 1 -49.93 11.84 -9.79
N LEU A 2 -48.89 12.12 -10.59
CA LEU A 2 -47.57 11.53 -10.38
C LEU A 2 -46.91 12.19 -9.16
N PRO A 3 -46.27 11.43 -8.25
CA PRO A 3 -45.59 12.00 -7.10
C PRO A 3 -44.32 12.75 -7.56
N ASP A 4 -44.26 14.04 -7.18
CA ASP A 4 -43.10 14.92 -7.34
C ASP A 4 -41.91 14.33 -6.56
N HIS A 5 -40.87 13.90 -7.28
CA HIS A 5 -39.66 13.35 -6.66
C HIS A 5 -38.79 14.50 -6.15
N PRO A 6 -38.32 14.47 -4.89
CA PRO A 6 -37.52 15.55 -4.33
C PRO A 6 -36.23 15.73 -5.14
N ARG A 7 -35.96 16.98 -5.54
CA ARG A 7 -34.72 17.38 -6.24
C ARG A 7 -33.50 16.85 -5.48
N ALA A 8 -32.66 16.08 -6.19
CA ALA A 8 -31.39 15.58 -5.67
C ALA A 8 -30.56 16.73 -5.05
N PRO A 9 -29.89 16.51 -3.91
CA PRO A 9 -29.18 17.55 -3.20
C PRO A 9 -28.08 18.17 -4.06
N LYS A 10 -28.09 19.50 -4.18
CA LYS A 10 -27.07 20.25 -4.94
C LYS A 10 -25.68 19.93 -4.41
N ARG A 11 -24.81 19.41 -5.28
CA ARG A 11 -23.43 19.02 -4.95
C ARG A 11 -22.65 20.28 -4.52
N LYS A 12 -22.20 20.33 -3.26
CA LYS A 12 -21.50 21.50 -2.68
C LYS A 12 -20.18 21.89 -3.38
N ARG A 13 -19.66 21.05 -4.28
CA ARG A 13 -18.39 21.23 -4.99
C ARG A 13 -18.58 20.85 -6.46
N ALA A 14 -19.20 21.75 -7.23
CA ALA A 14 -19.58 21.50 -8.63
C ALA A 14 -18.60 22.10 -9.66
N SER A 15 -17.75 23.05 -9.26
CA SER A 15 -16.77 23.66 -10.17
C SER A 15 -15.59 22.72 -10.40
N ILE A 16 -15.29 22.43 -11.66
CA ILE A 16 -14.15 21.62 -12.10
C ILE A 16 -13.21 22.53 -12.89
N LYS A 17 -11.92 22.49 -12.57
CA LYS A 17 -10.85 23.20 -13.28
C LYS A 17 -9.77 22.19 -13.63
N PRO A 18 -9.62 21.77 -14.90
CA PRO A 18 -8.56 20.86 -15.31
C PRO A 18 -7.21 21.59 -15.25
N MET A 19 -6.17 20.88 -14.84
CA MET A 19 -4.79 21.37 -14.87
C MET A 19 -3.94 20.35 -15.61
N ARG A 20 -2.96 20.84 -16.37
CA ARG A 20 -1.95 20.00 -17.00
C ARG A 20 -0.76 19.92 -16.06
N LEU A 21 -0.17 18.74 -15.98
CA LEU A 21 1.06 18.47 -15.27
C LEU A 21 1.93 17.60 -16.19
N ASP A 22 3.23 17.82 -16.14
CA ASP A 22 4.18 16.80 -16.58
C ASP A 22 4.36 15.70 -15.51
N ASP A 23 5.16 14.68 -15.84
CA ASP A 23 5.38 13.51 -14.98
C ASP A 23 6.12 13.90 -13.67
N ASP A 24 7.04 14.86 -13.73
CA ASP A 24 7.84 15.30 -12.59
C ASP A 24 7.00 16.14 -11.63
N GLU A 25 6.17 17.05 -12.17
CA GLU A 25 5.21 17.84 -11.41
C GLU A 25 4.17 16.94 -10.72
N LEU A 26 3.65 15.93 -11.43
CA LEU A 26 2.72 14.96 -10.87
C LEU A 26 3.36 14.20 -9.71
N ALA A 27 4.54 13.62 -9.91
CA ALA A 27 5.25 12.87 -8.88
C ALA A 27 5.57 13.74 -7.65
N ALA A 28 5.99 14.99 -7.85
CA ALA A 28 6.28 15.92 -6.76
C ALA A 28 5.04 16.24 -5.91
N ILE A 29 3.89 16.44 -6.56
CA ILE A 29 2.62 16.74 -5.87
C ILE A 29 2.09 15.50 -5.15
N GLU A 30 2.18 14.31 -5.75
CA GLU A 30 1.79 13.06 -5.09
C GLU A 30 2.64 12.78 -3.85
N ALA A 31 3.96 12.95 -3.95
CA ALA A 31 4.86 12.81 -2.81
C ALA A 31 4.53 13.83 -1.71
N ALA A 32 4.15 15.05 -2.07
CA ALA A 32 3.69 16.04 -1.10
C ALA A 32 2.36 15.64 -0.46
N ALA A 33 1.36 15.24 -1.25
CA ALA A 33 0.07 14.78 -0.75
C ALA A 33 0.23 13.62 0.25
N ASP A 34 1.12 12.69 -0.06
CA ASP A 34 1.47 11.56 0.80
C ASP A 34 2.07 12.00 2.14
N ARG A 35 2.98 12.99 2.14
CA ARG A 35 3.56 13.55 3.39
C ARG A 35 2.49 14.17 4.30
N TYR A 36 1.44 14.75 3.72
CA TYR A 36 0.32 15.34 4.47
C TYR A 36 -0.84 14.37 4.74
N GLY A 37 -0.73 13.11 4.28
CA GLY A 37 -1.78 12.11 4.47
C GLY A 37 -3.08 12.43 3.72
N LEU A 38 -2.97 13.13 2.59
CA LEU A 38 -4.10 13.57 1.77
C LEU A 38 -4.06 12.88 0.40
N THR A 39 -5.23 12.75 -0.25
CA THR A 39 -5.26 12.40 -1.67
C THR A 39 -4.77 13.57 -2.50
N PHE A 40 -4.29 13.30 -3.71
CA PHE A 40 -3.85 14.33 -4.67
C PHE A 40 -4.83 15.50 -4.76
N SER A 41 -6.10 15.24 -5.09
CA SER A 41 -7.11 16.30 -5.24
C SER A 41 -7.39 17.04 -3.93
N SER A 42 -7.31 16.36 -2.78
CA SER A 42 -7.49 16.99 -1.47
C SER A 42 -6.31 17.88 -1.10
N PHE A 43 -5.09 17.43 -1.40
CA PHE A 43 -3.86 18.18 -1.18
C PHE A 43 -3.82 19.44 -2.06
N VAL A 44 -4.00 19.29 -3.39
CA VAL A 44 -4.01 20.42 -4.33
C VAL A 44 -5.05 21.47 -3.93
N ARG A 45 -6.27 21.04 -3.58
CA ARG A 45 -7.32 21.93 -3.10
C ARG A 45 -6.90 22.66 -1.81
N ALA A 46 -6.42 21.94 -0.81
CA ALA A 46 -6.06 22.52 0.48
C ALA A 46 -4.89 23.50 0.34
N ALA A 47 -3.85 23.12 -0.39
CA ALA A 47 -2.70 23.96 -0.69
C ALA A 47 -3.11 25.23 -1.46
N SER A 48 -3.91 25.08 -2.53
CA SER A 48 -4.37 26.23 -3.33
C SER A 48 -5.22 27.21 -2.51
N LEU A 49 -6.14 26.69 -1.69
CA LEU A 49 -6.95 27.53 -0.81
C LEU A 49 -6.12 28.22 0.27
N SER A 50 -5.18 27.49 0.88
CA SER A 50 -4.30 28.02 1.92
C SER A 50 -3.37 29.12 1.38
N ALA A 51 -2.83 28.92 0.18
CA ALA A 51 -2.06 29.93 -0.53
C ALA A 51 -2.89 31.18 -0.84
N ALA A 52 -4.11 31.01 -1.37
CA ALA A 52 -5.03 32.12 -1.63
C ALA A 52 -5.43 32.90 -0.36
N GLN A 53 -5.33 32.28 0.82
CA GLN A 53 -5.59 32.90 2.12
C GLN A 53 -4.33 33.51 2.78
N GLY A 54 -3.17 33.50 2.12
CA GLY A 54 -1.91 34.01 2.66
C GLY A 54 -1.31 33.16 3.79
N LYS A 55 -1.78 31.93 3.97
CA LYS A 55 -1.33 31.02 5.06
C LYS A 55 -0.21 30.07 4.64
N GLY A 56 0.15 30.06 3.35
CA GLY A 56 1.15 29.15 2.80
C GLY A 56 0.84 27.68 3.10
N LEU A 57 1.87 26.86 3.33
CA LEU A 57 1.68 25.45 3.69
C LEU A 57 1.27 25.23 5.16
N ALA A 58 1.38 26.26 6.02
CA ALA A 58 1.01 26.18 7.43
C ALA A 58 -0.50 26.04 7.66
N GLY A 59 -1.32 26.44 6.68
CA GLY A 59 -2.77 26.28 6.74
C GLY A 59 -3.29 24.92 6.25
N LEU A 60 -2.42 23.97 5.87
CA LEU A 60 -2.88 22.63 5.50
C LEU A 60 -3.31 21.82 6.73
N PRO A 61 -4.43 21.08 6.63
CA PRO A 61 -4.80 20.14 7.66
C PRO A 61 -3.76 19.00 7.69
N ILE A 62 -2.97 18.94 8.77
CA ILE A 62 -2.08 17.81 9.03
C ILE A 62 -2.97 16.65 9.46
N ARG A 63 -3.40 15.84 8.48
CA ARG A 63 -3.95 14.53 8.81
C ARG A 63 -2.74 13.66 9.06
N SER A 64 -2.40 13.45 10.33
CA SER A 64 -1.36 12.52 10.76
C SER A 64 -1.66 11.13 10.18
N VAL A 65 -1.21 10.87 8.96
CA VAL A 65 -1.12 9.52 8.41
C VAL A 65 0.30 9.12 8.69
N ARG A 66 0.50 8.51 9.85
CA ARG A 66 1.69 7.71 10.12
C ARG A 66 1.65 6.53 9.15
N ARG A 67 2.04 6.75 7.88
CA ARG A 67 2.43 5.63 7.03
C ARG A 67 3.63 5.03 7.73
N LYS A 68 3.51 3.82 8.28
CA LYS A 68 4.70 3.04 8.62
C LYS A 68 5.52 3.01 7.32
N PRO A 69 6.77 3.49 7.31
CA PRO A 69 7.62 3.30 6.15
C PRO A 69 7.62 1.80 5.87
N VAL A 70 7.15 1.39 4.69
CA VAL A 70 7.37 0.02 4.25
C VAL A 70 8.87 -0.10 4.14
N ASP A 71 9.47 -0.86 5.05
CA ASP A 71 10.89 -1.14 5.03
C ASP A 71 11.16 -1.95 3.76
N ARG A 72 11.61 -1.25 2.71
CA ARG A 72 11.93 -1.84 1.41
C ARG A 72 12.99 -2.92 1.53
N GLU A 73 13.87 -2.82 2.53
CA GLU A 73 14.89 -3.82 2.83
C GLU A 73 14.25 -5.07 3.45
N MET A 74 13.29 -4.91 4.37
CA MET A 74 12.50 -6.01 4.89
C MET A 74 11.68 -6.70 3.79
N LEU A 75 11.04 -5.93 2.92
CA LEU A 75 10.28 -6.47 1.78
C LEU A 75 11.18 -7.25 0.80
N ALA A 76 12.36 -6.72 0.49
CA ALA A 76 13.34 -7.40 -0.36
C ALA A 76 13.85 -8.71 0.28
N ARG A 77 14.11 -8.69 1.59
CA ARG A 77 14.49 -9.90 2.35
C ARG A 77 13.40 -10.97 2.30
N VAL A 78 12.14 -10.58 2.52
CA VAL A 78 10.97 -11.49 2.46
C VAL A 78 10.81 -12.09 1.06
N LEU A 79 10.87 -11.27 0.01
CA LEU A 79 10.79 -11.74 -1.38
C LEU A 79 11.94 -12.68 -1.75
N GLY A 80 13.16 -12.39 -1.27
CA GLY A 80 14.32 -13.24 -1.46
C GLY A 80 14.17 -14.61 -0.78
N GLN A 81 13.62 -14.65 0.43
CA GLN A 81 13.33 -15.93 1.10
C GLN A 81 12.24 -16.71 0.35
N LEU A 82 11.16 -16.05 -0.08
CA LEU A 82 10.08 -16.70 -0.83
C LEU A 82 10.56 -17.30 -2.17
N GLY A 83 11.50 -16.63 -2.84
CA GLY A 83 12.15 -17.17 -4.05
C GLY A 83 12.94 -18.45 -3.79
N LYS A 84 13.68 -18.52 -2.68
CA LYS A 84 14.41 -19.74 -2.26
C LYS A 84 13.44 -20.90 -1.97
N ILE A 85 12.34 -20.59 -1.30
CA ILE A 85 11.27 -21.56 -0.98
C ILE A 85 10.62 -22.11 -2.24
N GLY A 86 10.23 -21.24 -3.18
CA GLY A 86 9.64 -21.67 -4.45
C GLY A 86 10.61 -22.53 -5.27
N ASN A 87 11.90 -22.22 -5.24
CA ASN A 87 12.92 -23.03 -5.89
C ASN A 87 13.03 -24.43 -5.27
N ASN A 88 13.03 -24.54 -3.94
CA ASN A 88 13.07 -25.83 -3.25
C ASN A 88 11.83 -26.67 -3.54
N LEU A 89 10.64 -26.06 -3.52
CA LEU A 89 9.40 -26.75 -3.87
C LEU A 89 9.39 -27.23 -5.33
N ASN A 90 9.93 -26.42 -6.24
CA ASN A 90 10.05 -26.77 -7.65
C ASN A 90 11.05 -27.93 -7.86
N GLN A 91 12.11 -28.02 -7.07
CA GLN A 91 13.04 -29.15 -7.08
C GLN A 91 12.38 -30.44 -6.56
N LEU A 92 11.58 -30.37 -5.49
CA LEU A 92 10.82 -31.51 -4.96
C LEU A 92 9.75 -32.00 -5.94
N ALA A 93 9.06 -31.07 -6.60
CA ALA A 93 8.08 -31.38 -7.62
C ALA A 93 8.72 -32.05 -8.85
N LYS A 94 9.89 -31.54 -9.30
CA LYS A 94 10.65 -32.15 -10.42
C LYS A 94 11.20 -33.53 -10.08
N ASN A 95 11.61 -33.75 -8.84
CA ASN A 95 12.26 -35.00 -8.44
C ASN A 95 11.27 -36.11 -8.04
N GLY A 96 9.95 -35.84 -8.06
CA GLY A 96 8.91 -36.81 -7.76
C GLY A 96 8.97 -37.25 -6.29
N TYR A 97 8.03 -36.77 -5.48
CA TYR A 97 7.87 -37.02 -4.04
C TYR A 97 7.97 -38.50 -3.57
N SER A 98 8.03 -39.47 -4.48
CA SER A 98 8.18 -40.91 -4.22
C SER A 98 9.60 -41.38 -3.90
N GLY A 99 10.63 -40.58 -4.19
CA GLY A 99 12.04 -40.97 -4.02
C GLY A 99 12.76 -40.42 -2.79
N LEU A 100 12.13 -39.49 -2.06
CA LEU A 100 12.80 -38.76 -0.98
C LEU A 100 13.09 -39.67 0.22
N ASP A 101 14.31 -39.62 0.72
CA ASP A 101 14.67 -40.33 1.94
C ASP A 101 14.06 -39.62 3.19
N PRO A 102 14.08 -40.26 4.37
CA PRO A 102 13.54 -39.67 5.59
C PRO A 102 14.16 -38.33 6.01
N ALA A 103 15.45 -38.10 5.72
CA ALA A 103 16.16 -36.86 6.05
C ALA A 103 15.73 -35.72 5.12
N GLU A 104 15.54 -35.99 3.84
CA GLU A 104 15.04 -35.01 2.88
C GLU A 104 13.59 -34.61 3.20
N ARG A 105 12.75 -35.57 3.62
CA ARG A 105 11.39 -35.27 4.12
C ARG A 105 11.41 -34.39 5.37
N ALA A 106 12.36 -34.61 6.28
CA ALA A 106 12.51 -33.78 7.47
C ALA A 106 12.89 -32.34 7.11
N GLN A 107 13.80 -32.17 6.14
CA GLN A 107 14.25 -30.85 5.69
C GLN A 107 13.12 -30.05 5.02
N VAL A 108 12.23 -30.71 4.28
CA VAL A 108 11.03 -30.07 3.70
C VAL A 108 10.05 -29.63 4.79
N ALA A 109 9.83 -30.47 5.80
CA ALA A 109 8.96 -30.15 6.92
C ALA A 109 9.50 -28.96 7.75
N GLU A 110 10.82 -28.88 7.93
CA GLU A 110 11.51 -27.77 8.60
C GLU A 110 11.32 -26.45 7.85
N VAL A 111 11.57 -26.43 6.53
CA VAL A 111 11.37 -25.25 5.68
C VAL A 111 9.91 -24.79 5.68
N LEU A 112 8.95 -25.73 5.65
CA LEU A 112 7.52 -25.40 5.79
C LEU A 112 7.18 -24.80 7.16
N GLY A 113 7.87 -25.23 8.21
CA GLY A 113 7.78 -24.66 9.56
C GLY A 113 8.27 -23.21 9.61
N GLU A 114 9.44 -22.94 9.04
CA GLU A 114 10.01 -21.59 8.96
C GLU A 114 9.11 -20.62 8.19
N ILE A 115 8.52 -21.05 7.07
CA ILE A 115 7.58 -20.25 6.27
C ILE A 115 6.35 -19.86 7.09
N ARG A 116 5.76 -20.83 7.80
CA ARG A 116 4.59 -20.59 8.65
C ARG A 116 4.89 -19.63 9.80
N ALA A 117 6.11 -19.67 10.34
CA ALA A 117 6.56 -18.76 11.39
C ALA A 117 6.83 -17.32 10.89
N LEU A 118 7.21 -17.16 9.61
CA LEU A 118 7.45 -15.85 8.99
C LEU A 118 6.16 -15.16 8.51
N ALA A 119 5.14 -15.92 8.12
CA ALA A 119 3.85 -15.39 7.67
C ALA A 119 3.20 -14.33 8.61
N PRO A 120 3.11 -14.54 9.95
CA PRO A 120 2.55 -13.53 10.86
C PRO A 120 3.41 -12.27 10.95
N GLN A 121 4.74 -12.38 10.86
CA GLN A 121 5.66 -11.23 10.89
C GLN A 121 5.50 -10.36 9.64
N ILE A 122 5.26 -10.98 8.48
CA ILE A 122 4.94 -10.29 7.23
C ILE A 122 3.58 -9.58 7.33
N MET A 123 2.57 -10.24 7.90
CA MET A 123 1.24 -9.66 8.08
C MET A 123 1.23 -8.48 9.06
N ASP A 124 2.03 -8.55 10.12
CA ASP A 124 2.22 -7.45 11.08
C ASP A 124 3.00 -6.28 10.45
N ALA A 125 4.06 -6.58 9.69
CA ALA A 125 4.81 -5.58 8.93
C ALA A 125 3.96 -4.85 7.87
N LEU A 126 2.99 -5.55 7.25
CA LEU A 126 2.03 -4.99 6.29
C LEU A 126 0.84 -4.28 6.94
N GLY A 127 0.76 -4.24 8.28
CA GLY A 127 -0.28 -3.53 9.02
C GLY A 127 -1.66 -4.19 9.01
N LYS A 128 -1.74 -5.50 8.72
CA LYS A 128 -2.97 -6.31 8.81
C LYS A 128 -3.03 -7.18 10.07
N GLY A 129 -2.33 -6.78 11.13
CA GLY A 129 -2.40 -7.38 12.46
C GLY A 129 -2.86 -6.36 13.50
N GLY A 130 -4.16 -6.13 13.58
CA GLY A 130 -4.81 -5.54 14.76
C GLY A 130 -5.89 -6.52 15.22
N PRO A 131 -6.14 -6.63 16.54
CA PRO A 131 -6.99 -7.66 17.15
C PRO A 131 -8.41 -7.70 16.59
#